data_AF-A0A2N8N4M4-F1
#
_entry.id   AF-A0A2N8N4M4-F1
#
_cell.length_a   1.000
_cell.length_b   1.000
_cell.length_c   1.000
_cell.angle_alpha   90.00
_cell.angle_beta   90.00
_cell.angle_gamma   90.00
#
_symmetry.space_group_name_H-M   'P 1'
#
loop_
_entity.id
_entity.type
_entity.pdbx_description
1 polymer ?
#
loop_
_entity_poly.entity_id
_entity_poly.type
_entity_poly.pdbx_seq_one_letter_code
_entity_poly.pdbx_strand_id
1 'polypeptide(L)' 'MQREETDFARLKWVKSSASNGGGNGECVEVLVAQDVVLVRDSKSPAVVLRFPSGAWKAFVESPLGG' A
#
# COMPACT_ATOMS: atom_id res chain seq x y z
N MET A 1 5.72 -23.63 3.46
CA MET A 1 5.44 -22.27 3.93
C MET A 1 5.99 -21.28 2.91
N GLN A 2 5.39 -21.23 1.70
CA GLN A 2 5.82 -20.40 0.56
C GLN A 2 4.63 -20.00 -0.35
N ARG A 3 3.38 -20.24 0.08
CA ARG A 3 2.19 -20.11 -0.80
C ARG A 3 1.46 -18.77 -0.69
N GLU A 4 1.71 -17.99 0.36
CA GLU A 4 1.04 -16.69 0.53
C GLU A 4 1.74 -15.54 -0.22
N GLU A 5 3.06 -15.59 -0.42
CA GLU A 5 3.82 -14.48 -1.02
C GLU A 5 3.50 -14.24 -2.50
N THR A 6 3.12 -15.29 -3.23
CA THR A 6 2.79 -15.22 -4.66
C THR A 6 1.36 -14.76 -4.95
N ASP A 7 0.46 -14.86 -3.97
CA ASP A 7 -0.95 -14.51 -4.16
C ASP A 7 -1.16 -12.98 -4.12
N PHE A 8 -0.46 -12.30 -3.21
CA PHE A 8 -0.54 -10.84 -3.08
C PHE A 8 -0.12 -10.10 -4.36
N ALA A 9 0.76 -10.68 -5.18
CA ALA A 9 1.16 -10.10 -6.47
C ALA A 9 0.01 -10.06 -7.51
N ARG A 10 -1.01 -10.93 -7.39
CA ARG A 10 -2.16 -11.02 -8.32
C ARG A 10 -3.39 -10.26 -7.86
N LEU A 11 -3.39 -9.76 -6.63
CA LEU A 11 -4.51 -9.02 -6.08
C LEU A 11 -4.62 -7.62 -6.71
N LYS A 12 -5.80 -7.00 -6.62
CA LYS A 12 -6.07 -5.70 -7.23
C LYS A 12 -5.40 -4.57 -6.44
N TRP A 13 -4.20 -4.20 -6.85
CA TRP A 13 -3.49 -3.03 -6.36
C TRP A 13 -4.06 -1.74 -6.98
N VAL A 14 -4.33 -0.76 -6.13
CA VAL A 14 -4.70 0.60 -6.54
C VAL A 14 -3.47 1.47 -6.48
N LYS A 15 -3.14 2.09 -7.61
CA LYS A 15 -1.99 2.97 -7.75
C LYS A 15 -2.39 4.39 -7.42
N SER A 16 -1.57 5.09 -6.63
CA SER A 16 -1.85 6.47 -6.23
C SER A 16 -1.43 7.47 -7.32
N SER A 17 -2.37 8.31 -7.75
CA SER A 17 -2.20 9.31 -8.83
C SER A 17 -1.55 10.63 -8.40
N ALA A 18 -1.09 10.75 -7.15
CA ALA A 18 -0.63 12.01 -6.56
C ALA A 18 0.78 12.50 -6.99
N SER A 19 1.34 12.05 -8.12
CA SER A 19 2.74 12.36 -8.52
C SER A 19 2.90 12.95 -9.92
N ASN A 20 1.93 13.70 -10.43
CA ASN A 20 2.02 14.36 -11.74
C ASN A 20 2.71 15.75 -11.71
N GLY A 21 3.49 16.07 -10.67
CA GLY A 21 4.09 17.39 -10.45
C GLY A 21 5.59 17.54 -10.77
N GLY A 22 6.34 16.46 -10.99
CA GLY A 22 7.77 16.56 -11.29
C GLY A 22 8.51 15.22 -11.31
N GLY A 23 8.84 14.75 -12.52
CA GLY A 23 9.90 13.76 -12.83
C GLY A 23 9.75 12.30 -12.36
N ASN A 24 8.99 12.03 -11.30
CA ASN A 24 9.08 10.76 -10.55
C ASN A 24 7.68 10.18 -10.25
N GLY A 25 7.02 9.65 -11.28
CA GLY A 25 5.65 9.13 -11.18
C GLY A 25 5.39 8.11 -10.06
N GLU A 26 4.09 7.95 -9.77
CA GLU A 26 3.41 7.04 -8.85
C GLU A 26 4.31 6.09 -8.02
N CYS A 27 4.70 6.55 -6.81
CA CYS A 27 5.67 5.84 -5.98
C CYS A 27 5.05 4.78 -5.04
N VAL A 28 3.73 4.76 -4.83
CA VAL A 28 3.10 3.81 -3.89
C VAL A 28 1.86 3.14 -4.47
N GLU A 29 1.70 1.87 -4.16
CA GLU A 29 0.56 1.02 -4.51
C GLU A 29 -0.06 0.45 -3.24
N VAL A 30 -1.38 0.49 -3.14
CA VAL A 30 -2.13 0.04 -1.96
C VAL A 30 -3.14 -1.02 -2.36
N LEU A 31 -3.29 -2.03 -1.51
CA LEU A 31 -4.31 -3.05 -1.62
C LEU A 31 -5.09 -3.10 -0.33
N VAL A 32 -6.41 -2.93 -0.43
CA VAL A 32 -7.32 -2.97 0.70
C VAL A 32 -8.08 -4.30 0.66
N ALA A 33 -7.87 -5.13 1.67
CA ALA A 33 -8.67 -6.32 1.96
C ALA A 33 -9.47 -6.10 3.25
N GLN A 34 -10.36 -7.05 3.58
CA GLN A 34 -11.30 -6.91 4.71
C GLN A 34 -10.59 -6.64 6.05
N ASP A 35 -9.54 -7.42 6.35
CA ASP A 35 -8.85 -7.33 7.65
C ASP A 35 -7.47 -6.66 7.56
N VAL A 36 -6.98 -6.40 6.35
CA VAL A 36 -5.61 -5.99 6.12
C VAL A 36 -5.47 -5.01 4.97
N VAL A 37 -4.58 -4.05 5.14
CA VAL A 37 -4.13 -3.13 4.10
C VAL A 37 -2.67 -3.41 3.83
N LEU A 38 -2.34 -3.61 2.55
CA LEU A 38 -0.98 -3.80 2.08
C LEU A 38 -0.54 -2.56 1.32
N VAL A 39 0.68 -2.12 1.59
CA VAL A 39 1.29 -0.95 0.92
C VAL A 39 2.65 -1.38 0.39
N ARG A 40 2.93 -1.07 -0.87
CA ARG A 40 4.26 -1.30 -1.47
C ARG A 40 4.70 -0.10 -2.28
N ASP A 41 6.00 0.02 -2.44
CA ASP A 41 6.60 1.00 -3.34
C ASP A 41 6.57 0.47 -4.79
N SER A 42 6.17 1.31 -5.74
CA SER A 42 6.07 0.89 -7.14
C SER A 42 7.44 0.61 -7.78
N LYS A 43 8.52 1.19 -7.24
CA LYS A 43 9.91 1.00 -7.72
C LYS A 43 10.57 -0.18 -7.02
N SER A 44 10.05 -0.63 -5.89
CA SER A 44 10.51 -1.80 -5.13
C SER A 44 9.34 -2.70 -4.67
N PRO A 45 8.67 -3.41 -5.60
CA PRO A 45 7.42 -4.14 -5.31
C PRO A 45 7.62 -5.40 -4.46
N ALA A 46 8.85 -5.81 -4.18
CA ALA A 46 9.17 -6.98 -3.36
C ALA A 46 8.96 -6.72 -1.86
N VAL A 47 8.97 -5.46 -1.42
CA VAL A 47 8.79 -5.10 0.00
C VAL A 47 7.35 -4.62 0.20
N VAL A 48 6.59 -5.38 0.99
CA VAL A 48 5.18 -5.09 1.28
C VAL A 48 5.02 -4.80 2.78
N LEU A 49 4.54 -3.60 3.10
CA LEU A 49 4.11 -3.25 4.44
C LEU A 49 2.68 -3.75 4.66
N ARG A 50 2.42 -4.35 5.83
CA ARG A 50 1.15 -4.99 6.16
C ARG A 50 0.56 -4.35 7.41
N PHE A 51 -0.63 -3.78 7.28
CA PHE A 51 -1.34 -3.09 8.35
C PHE A 51 -2.69 -3.76 8.62
N PRO A 52 -3.08 -4.00 9.88
CA PRO A 52 -4.47 -4.30 10.20
C PRO A 52 -5.40 -3.16 9.75
N SER A 53 -6.59 -3.48 9.24
CA SER A 53 -7.52 -2.47 8.70
C SER A 53 -7.86 -1.35 9.70
N GLY A 54 -8.07 -1.71 10.97
CA GLY A 54 -8.31 -0.73 12.04
C GLY A 54 -7.12 0.20 12.31
N ALA A 55 -5.90 -0.32 12.26
CA ALA A 55 -4.68 0.47 12.45
C ALA A 55 -4.42 1.38 11.24
N TRP A 56 -4.67 0.88 10.02
CA TRP A 56 -4.60 1.70 8.81
C TRP A 56 -5.59 2.86 8.86
N LYS A 57 -6.83 2.60 9.28
CA LYS A 57 -7.85 3.64 9.47
C LYS A 57 -7.39 4.72 10.45
N ALA A 58 -6.90 4.32 11.62
CA ALA A 58 -6.36 5.27 12.59
C ALA A 58 -5.16 6.05 12.05
N PHE A 59 -4.28 5.41 11.28
CA PHE A 59 -3.13 6.05 10.65
C PHE A 59 -3.53 7.13 9.64
N VAL A 60 -4.52 6.87 8.79
CA VAL A 60 -4.97 7.86 7.77
C VAL A 60 -5.89 8.94 8.33
N GLU A 61 -6.63 8.64 9.40
CA GLU A 61 -7.50 9.61 10.08
C GLU A 61 -6.75 10.49 11.06
N SER A 62 -5.53 10.09 11.48
CA SER A 62 -4.68 10.93 12.31
C SER A 62 -4.32 12.21 11.55
N PRO A 63 -4.70 13.40 12.04
CA PRO A 63 -4.22 14.64 11.48
C PRO A 63 -2.69 14.65 11.61
N LEU A 64 -1.98 14.94 10.52
CA LEU A 64 -0.57 15.27 10.60
C LEU A 64 -0.45 16.56 11.43
N GLY A 65 -0.11 16.48 12.71
CA GLY A 65 0.12 17.67 13.51
C GLY A 65 0.08 17.47 15.01
N GLY A 66 1.24 17.10 15.57
CA GLY A 66 1.76 17.65 16.81
C GLY A 66 3.15 18.17 16.51
#